data_AF-A0A0K8SYG3-F1
#
_entry.id   AF-A0A0K8SYG3-F1
#
_cell.length_a   1.000
_cell.length_b   1.000
_cell.length_c   1.000
_cell.angle_alpha   90.00
_cell.angle_beta   90.00
_cell.angle_gamma   90.00
#
_symmetry.space_group_name_H-M   'P 1'
#
loop_
_entity.id
_entity.type
_entity.pdbx_description
1 polymer ?
#
loop_
_entity_poly.entity_id
_entity_poly.type
_entity_poly.pdbx_seq_one_letter_code
_entity_poly.pdbx_strand_id
1 'polypeptide(L)'
;MEKAQRLEPADRWLQMKLVKYLLRTDLVEEADKLYSEFHKHETEDDRVENVWYLYEKACAYHRSGRPEKALELCQTIDEIFTNVGNSNFEMHALSLEKSSLRAYEQFLETNKNLRNDKYYLKAASLAVSVAIQMQDAKLEEFKKQRRKIKKNRVSINFRGGQPKKVPLKSKKIASSHVDDRNNDESSDSDVSPPNNDPDYFVNHLLNVRHFLMALQTHASNDIETQILSYEMYSRLRRPLLMMQSLLKARRIDKDHHSLLVPSVHLNKSLLRWGAKDKLPQKKLAVLLEMGRKGLWRNKSMEELINVFLRKHGKNLLYLLEGAKALYLIHPMKKEDAIRLACYTGQGTKNLDVHTCSRVLEELNKGTFGPCNFEADLYRKKCSNLFKLSTAFDIEAVKRIRQQDLMMTFDSREP
;
A
#
# COMPACT_ATOMS: atom_id res chain seq x y z
N MET A 1 15.70 -6.70 24.15
CA MET A 1 16.41 -5.43 24.40
C MET A 1 16.36 -5.04 25.87
N GLU A 2 15.23 -5.21 26.57
CA GLU A 2 15.07 -4.74 27.97
C GLU A 2 16.22 -5.14 28.89
N LYS A 3 16.70 -6.39 28.84
CA LYS A 3 17.80 -6.85 29.71
C LYS A 3 19.07 -6.00 29.62
N ALA A 4 19.33 -5.33 28.48
CA ALA A 4 20.45 -4.39 28.35
C ALA A 4 20.08 -3.00 28.90
N GLN A 5 18.89 -2.48 28.60
CA GLN A 5 18.41 -1.20 29.14
C GLN A 5 18.22 -1.24 30.67
N ARG A 6 17.94 -2.40 31.27
CA ARG A 6 17.94 -2.59 32.74
C ARG A 6 19.33 -2.61 33.38
N LEU A 7 20.38 -2.88 32.61
CA LEU A 7 21.78 -2.81 33.09
C LEU A 7 22.32 -1.38 33.00
N GLU A 8 21.87 -0.60 32.02
CA GLU A 8 22.30 0.78 31.80
C GLU A 8 21.09 1.69 31.52
N PRO A 9 20.26 2.00 32.54
CA PRO A 9 19.02 2.75 32.36
C PRO A 9 19.23 4.23 31.98
N ALA A 10 20.46 4.73 32.10
CA ALA A 10 20.84 6.08 31.68
C ALA A 10 21.17 6.19 30.18
N ASP A 11 21.41 5.09 29.46
CA ASP A 11 21.70 5.16 28.03
C ASP A 11 20.44 5.39 27.19
N ARG A 12 20.30 6.64 26.75
CA ARG A 12 19.28 7.13 25.81
C ARG A 12 19.24 6.30 24.52
N TRP A 13 20.37 5.78 24.03
CA TRP A 13 20.43 4.99 22.80
C TRP A 13 19.89 3.56 22.98
N LEU A 14 20.22 2.89 24.08
CA LEU A 14 19.61 1.62 24.47
C LEU A 14 18.10 1.76 24.67
N GLN A 15 17.63 2.84 25.31
CA GLN A 15 16.20 3.12 25.47
C GLN A 15 15.49 3.36 24.13
N MET A 16 16.02 4.24 23.27
CA MET A 16 15.44 4.48 21.93
C MET A 16 15.50 3.23 21.03
N LYS A 17 16.52 2.38 21.20
CA LYS A 17 16.57 1.08 20.52
C LYS A 17 15.54 0.10 21.06
N LEU A 18 15.26 0.08 22.37
CA LEU A 18 14.17 -0.70 22.95
C LEU A 18 12.82 -0.26 22.38
N VAL A 19 12.52 1.05 22.41
CA VAL A 19 11.31 1.63 21.79
C VAL A 19 11.18 1.20 20.32
N LYS A 20 12.27 1.30 19.54
CA LYS A 20 12.30 0.85 18.14
C LYS A 20 12.01 -0.66 17.98
N TYR A 21 12.43 -1.50 18.93
CA TYR A 21 12.19 -2.94 18.89
C TYR A 21 10.73 -3.28 19.25
N LEU A 22 10.14 -2.59 20.24
CA LEU A 22 8.72 -2.72 20.60
C LEU A 22 7.81 -2.30 19.43
N LEU A 23 8.11 -1.18 18.77
CA LEU A 23 7.45 -0.78 17.52
C LEU A 23 7.62 -1.83 16.40
N ARG A 24 8.69 -2.63 16.41
CA ARG A 24 8.93 -3.71 15.42
C ARG A 24 8.22 -5.02 15.75
N THR A 25 7.80 -5.22 16.99
CA THR A 25 6.93 -6.33 17.43
C THR A 25 5.46 -5.92 17.54
N ASP A 26 5.10 -4.74 17.01
CA ASP A 26 3.76 -4.15 17.01
C ASP A 26 3.20 -3.76 18.40
N LEU A 27 4.07 -3.73 19.43
CA LEU A 27 3.78 -3.29 20.81
C LEU A 27 3.78 -1.76 20.91
N VAL A 28 2.85 -1.12 20.19
CA VAL A 28 2.81 0.35 20.06
C VAL A 28 2.56 1.05 21.40
N GLU A 29 1.69 0.51 22.25
CA GLU A 29 1.30 1.17 23.51
C GLU A 29 2.43 1.16 24.56
N GLU A 30 3.25 0.11 24.59
CA GLU A 30 4.46 0.06 25.44
C GLU A 30 5.57 0.98 24.90
N ALA A 31 5.71 1.04 23.57
CA ALA A 31 6.63 1.98 22.92
C ALA A 31 6.22 3.44 23.12
N ASP A 32 4.92 3.74 23.12
CA ASP A 32 4.36 5.06 23.45
C ASP A 32 4.64 5.44 24.91
N LYS A 33 4.45 4.52 25.86
CA LYS A 33 4.77 4.74 27.29
C LYS A 33 6.25 5.07 27.49
N LEU A 34 7.16 4.22 27.00
CA LEU A 34 8.61 4.40 27.19
C LEU A 34 9.19 5.60 26.43
N TYR A 35 8.56 6.01 25.33
CA TYR A 35 8.92 7.24 24.60
C TYR A 35 8.39 8.49 25.34
N SER A 36 7.16 8.45 25.84
CA SER A 36 6.58 9.56 26.62
C SER A 36 7.27 9.78 27.96
N GLU A 37 7.73 8.70 28.61
CA GLU A 37 8.52 8.76 29.84
C GLU A 37 9.88 9.45 29.62
N PHE A 38 10.54 9.18 28.48
CA PHE A 38 11.77 9.86 28.09
C PHE A 38 11.56 11.37 27.87
N HIS A 39 10.50 11.75 27.15
CA HIS A 39 10.15 13.15 26.86
C HIS A 39 9.35 13.85 27.98
N LYS A 40 9.25 13.24 29.18
CA LYS A 40 8.45 13.74 30.31
C LYS A 40 8.97 15.06 30.91
N HIS A 41 10.25 15.36 30.70
CA HIS A 41 10.93 16.56 31.23
C HIS A 41 11.23 17.61 30.16
N GLU A 42 10.86 17.36 28.90
CA GLU A 42 11.00 18.31 27.79
C GLU A 42 9.68 19.09 27.64
N THR A 43 9.77 20.42 27.48
CA THR A 43 8.58 21.26 27.24
C THR A 43 8.01 21.00 25.85
N GLU A 44 6.80 21.47 25.56
CA GLU A 44 6.20 21.23 24.24
C GLU A 44 6.96 21.96 23.11
N ASP A 45 7.64 23.07 23.43
CA ASP A 45 8.55 23.77 22.51
C ASP A 45 9.89 23.05 22.32
N ASP A 46 10.37 22.28 23.31
CA ASP A 46 11.61 21.48 23.22
C ASP A 46 11.43 20.17 22.43
N ARG A 47 10.18 19.70 22.23
CA ARG A 47 9.87 18.39 21.64
C ARG A 47 10.14 18.33 20.14
N VAL A 48 11.39 18.10 19.78
CA VAL A 48 11.80 17.76 18.42
C VAL A 48 11.08 16.49 17.95
N GLU A 49 10.13 16.62 17.03
CA GLU A 49 9.36 15.50 16.51
C GLU A 49 10.25 14.50 15.76
N ASN A 50 10.54 13.36 16.40
CA ASN A 50 11.39 12.32 15.86
C ASN A 50 10.72 11.63 14.65
N VAL A 51 11.01 12.12 13.44
CA VAL A 51 10.54 11.56 12.15
C VAL A 51 10.75 10.04 12.06
N TRP A 52 11.88 9.53 12.59
CA TRP A 52 12.17 8.10 12.61
C TRP A 52 11.19 7.30 13.48
N TYR A 53 10.73 7.89 14.59
CA TYR A 53 9.81 7.26 15.54
C TYR A 53 8.40 7.22 14.92
N LEU A 54 7.92 8.34 14.39
CA LEU A 54 6.66 8.44 13.66
C LEU A 54 6.60 7.43 12.50
N TYR A 55 7.69 7.28 11.73
CA TYR A 55 7.78 6.31 10.65
C TYR A 55 7.70 4.85 11.13
N GLU A 56 8.46 4.47 12.18
CA GLU A 56 8.40 3.11 12.72
C GLU A 56 7.03 2.80 13.35
N LYS A 57 6.38 3.81 13.96
CA LYS A 57 5.01 3.73 14.50
C LYS A 57 3.95 3.59 13.41
N ALA A 58 4.08 4.32 12.29
CA ALA A 58 3.26 4.12 11.10
C ALA A 58 3.42 2.71 10.51
N CYS A 59 4.66 2.20 10.45
CA CYS A 59 4.93 0.82 10.04
C CYS A 59 4.31 -0.22 10.99
N ALA A 60 4.26 0.06 12.30
CA ALA A 60 3.59 -0.81 13.28
C ALA A 60 2.09 -0.85 13.03
N TYR A 61 1.39 0.30 13.00
CA TYR A 61 -0.04 0.35 12.71
C TYR A 61 -0.40 -0.28 11.35
N HIS A 62 0.47 -0.17 10.34
CA HIS A 62 0.28 -0.85 9.06
C HIS A 62 0.23 -2.38 9.22
N ARG A 63 1.17 -2.98 9.97
CA ARG A 63 1.21 -4.43 10.26
C ARG A 63 0.08 -4.88 11.18
N SER A 64 -0.31 -4.05 12.14
CA SER A 64 -1.49 -4.27 13.00
C SER A 64 -2.83 -4.20 12.26
N GLY A 65 -2.85 -3.90 10.96
CA GLY A 65 -4.08 -3.79 10.17
C GLY A 65 -4.89 -2.52 10.44
N ARG A 66 -4.25 -1.46 10.94
CA ARG A 66 -4.84 -0.12 11.17
C ARG A 66 -4.28 0.89 10.15
N PRO A 67 -4.64 0.78 8.84
CA PRO A 67 -4.01 1.58 7.79
C PRO A 67 -4.29 3.08 7.89
N GLU A 68 -5.43 3.48 8.47
CA GLU A 68 -5.82 4.89 8.62
C GLU A 68 -4.84 5.63 9.53
N LYS A 69 -4.56 5.09 10.74
CA LYS A 69 -3.52 5.61 11.64
C LYS A 69 -2.10 5.60 11.06
N ALA A 70 -1.81 4.66 10.14
CA ALA A 70 -0.53 4.64 9.44
C ALA A 70 -0.42 5.75 8.38
N LEU A 71 -1.54 6.15 7.75
CA LEU A 71 -1.59 7.27 6.81
C LEU A 71 -1.56 8.62 7.53
N GLU A 72 -2.31 8.76 8.63
CA GLU A 72 -2.30 9.94 9.52
C GLU A 72 -0.87 10.30 9.93
N LEU A 73 -0.11 9.34 10.48
CA LEU A 73 1.29 9.56 10.88
C LEU A 73 2.22 9.89 9.70
N CYS A 74 1.91 9.44 8.48
CA CYS A 74 2.67 9.87 7.30
C CYS A 74 2.32 11.31 6.88
N GLN A 75 1.09 11.77 7.11
CA GLN A 75 0.69 13.16 6.88
C GLN A 75 1.39 14.08 7.89
N THR A 76 1.44 13.72 9.18
CA THR A 76 2.25 14.44 10.18
C THR A 76 3.72 14.57 9.74
N ILE A 77 4.30 13.54 9.11
CA ILE A 77 5.65 13.63 8.55
C ILE A 77 5.76 14.62 7.37
N ASP A 78 4.77 14.77 6.50
CA ASP A 78 4.80 15.83 5.46
C ASP A 78 4.52 17.23 6.04
N GLU A 79 3.74 17.32 7.13
CA GLU A 79 3.50 18.55 7.89
C GLU A 79 4.79 19.04 8.56
N ILE A 80 5.57 18.18 9.23
CA ILE A 80 6.92 18.52 9.73
C ILE A 80 7.79 19.10 8.62
N PHE A 81 7.90 18.42 7.48
CA PHE A 81 8.78 18.84 6.38
C PHE A 81 8.25 20.10 5.65
N THR A 82 6.95 20.38 5.75
CA THR A 82 6.34 21.62 5.26
C THR A 82 6.59 22.77 6.24
N ASN A 83 6.45 22.54 7.54
CA ASN A 83 6.73 23.53 8.59
C ASN A 83 8.21 23.94 8.58
N VAL A 84 9.14 22.97 8.54
CA VAL A 84 10.57 23.24 8.35
C VAL A 84 10.82 23.98 7.02
N GLY A 85 10.09 23.63 5.95
CA GLY A 85 10.14 24.36 4.68
C GLY A 85 9.72 25.83 4.79
N ASN A 86 8.71 26.12 5.61
CA ASN A 86 8.15 27.46 5.82
C ASN A 86 9.02 28.31 6.77
N SER A 87 9.44 27.78 7.92
CA SER A 87 10.32 28.49 8.87
C SER A 87 11.67 28.86 8.24
N ASN A 88 12.13 28.06 7.27
CA ASN A 88 13.32 28.34 6.47
C ASN A 88 13.22 29.60 5.59
N PHE A 89 12.04 30.18 5.38
CA PHE A 89 11.86 31.37 4.55
C PHE A 89 12.57 32.62 5.11
N GLU A 90 12.65 32.75 6.44
CA GLU A 90 13.30 33.90 7.10
C GLU A 90 14.81 33.98 6.82
N MET A 91 15.43 32.84 6.49
CA MET A 91 16.86 32.76 6.16
C MET A 91 17.21 33.52 4.88
N HIS A 92 16.24 33.83 4.01
CA HIS A 92 16.44 34.71 2.86
C HIS A 92 16.79 36.15 3.28
N ALA A 93 16.24 36.64 4.39
CA ALA A 93 16.56 37.97 4.93
C ALA A 93 17.79 37.92 5.85
N LEU A 94 17.81 36.95 6.77
CA LEU A 94 18.87 36.80 7.77
C LEU A 94 20.27 36.60 7.15
N SER A 95 20.36 35.94 5.99
CA SER A 95 21.62 35.73 5.27
C SER A 95 22.21 36.99 4.64
N LEU A 96 21.35 37.92 4.22
CA LEU A 96 21.76 39.23 3.70
C LEU A 96 22.22 40.13 4.85
N GLU A 97 21.42 40.21 5.92
CA GLU A 97 21.75 40.96 7.14
C GLU A 97 23.10 40.52 7.71
N LYS A 98 23.31 39.21 7.86
CA LYS A 98 24.55 38.64 8.42
C LYS A 98 25.66 38.42 7.38
N SER A 99 25.46 38.87 6.14
CA SER A 99 26.40 38.74 5.01
C SER A 99 26.95 37.32 4.78
N SER A 100 26.21 36.28 5.19
CA SER A 100 26.68 34.90 5.32
C SER A 100 26.49 34.06 4.05
N LEU A 101 26.68 34.68 2.88
CA LEU A 101 26.26 34.18 1.57
C LEU A 101 26.70 32.74 1.24
N ARG A 102 27.89 32.30 1.67
CA ARG A 102 28.37 30.91 1.45
C ARG A 102 27.57 29.87 2.24
N ALA A 103 27.20 30.20 3.48
CA ALA A 103 26.35 29.33 4.30
C ALA A 103 24.91 29.31 3.77
N TYR A 104 24.45 30.45 3.23
CA TYR A 104 23.16 30.57 2.58
C TYR A 104 23.07 29.78 1.26
N GLU A 105 24.12 29.74 0.45
CA GLU A 105 24.21 28.88 -0.74
C GLU A 105 24.06 27.39 -0.37
N GLN A 106 24.83 26.91 0.61
CA GLN A 106 24.72 25.54 1.14
C GLN A 106 23.35 25.24 1.76
N PHE A 107 22.75 26.24 2.42
CA PHE A 107 21.39 26.16 2.93
C PHE A 107 20.34 26.04 1.82
N LEU A 108 20.46 26.78 0.72
CA LEU A 108 19.55 26.66 -0.43
C LEU A 108 19.65 25.27 -1.08
N GLU A 109 20.85 24.71 -1.21
CA GLU A 109 21.03 23.33 -1.67
C GLU A 109 20.40 22.30 -0.72
N THR A 110 20.53 22.52 0.59
CA THR A 110 19.95 21.64 1.62
C THR A 110 18.42 21.73 1.63
N ASN A 111 17.86 22.93 1.60
CA ASN A 111 16.41 23.19 1.57
C ASN A 111 15.75 22.62 0.29
N LYS A 112 16.38 22.82 -0.87
CA LYS A 112 15.96 22.21 -2.14
C LYS A 112 15.92 20.67 -2.09
N ASN A 113 16.74 20.06 -1.23
CA ASN A 113 16.80 18.62 -1.00
C ASN A 113 16.15 18.18 0.32
N LEU A 114 15.35 19.03 0.99
CA LEU A 114 14.74 18.72 2.29
C LEU A 114 13.90 17.43 2.25
N ARG A 115 13.10 17.23 1.20
CA ARG A 115 12.31 16.00 0.96
C ARG A 115 13.11 14.83 0.36
N ASN A 116 14.45 14.91 0.35
CA ASN A 116 15.36 13.79 0.05
C ASN A 116 15.79 13.02 1.32
N ASP A 117 15.25 13.34 2.50
CA ASP A 117 15.52 12.59 3.72
C ASP A 117 15.09 11.11 3.61
N LYS A 118 15.90 10.24 4.24
CA LYS A 118 15.75 8.80 4.28
C LYS A 118 14.48 8.32 4.97
N TYR A 119 13.95 9.03 5.96
CA TYR A 119 12.68 8.71 6.61
C TYR A 119 11.50 9.35 5.89
N TYR A 120 11.65 10.58 5.38
CA TYR A 120 10.63 11.20 4.51
C TYR A 120 10.30 10.33 3.29
N LEU A 121 11.31 9.91 2.52
CA LEU A 121 11.13 9.06 1.33
C LEU A 121 10.47 7.72 1.70
N LYS A 122 10.79 7.17 2.88
CA LYS A 122 10.16 5.93 3.36
C LYS A 122 8.71 6.12 3.80
N ALA A 123 8.39 7.24 4.46
CA ALA A 123 7.03 7.61 4.81
C ALA A 123 6.19 7.85 3.56
N ALA A 124 6.75 8.53 2.54
CA ALA A 124 6.11 8.71 1.24
C ALA A 124 5.79 7.36 0.54
N SER A 125 6.74 6.43 0.51
CA SER A 125 6.52 5.09 -0.06
C SER A 125 5.50 4.27 0.76
N LEU A 126 5.48 4.41 2.09
CA LEU A 126 4.47 3.79 2.95
C LEU A 126 3.09 4.38 2.69
N ALA A 127 2.94 5.71 2.66
CA ALA A 127 1.67 6.40 2.42
C ALA A 127 1.03 5.99 1.07
N VAL A 128 1.83 5.96 0.00
CA VAL A 128 1.37 5.49 -1.32
C VAL A 128 0.93 4.02 -1.26
N SER A 129 1.71 3.16 -0.60
CA SER A 129 1.38 1.73 -0.45
C SER A 129 0.10 1.50 0.36
N VAL A 130 -0.07 2.23 1.47
CA VAL A 130 -1.25 2.20 2.34
C VAL A 130 -2.49 2.66 1.58
N ALA A 131 -2.42 3.78 0.86
CA ALA A 131 -3.54 4.32 0.10
C ALA A 131 -4.01 3.38 -1.03
N ILE A 132 -3.08 2.70 -1.72
CA ILE A 132 -3.40 1.66 -2.71
C ILE A 132 -4.12 0.48 -2.05
N GLN A 133 -3.61 -0.02 -0.91
CA GLN A 133 -4.24 -1.13 -0.18
C GLN A 133 -5.64 -0.78 0.33
N MET A 134 -5.84 0.42 0.89
CA MET A 134 -7.15 0.91 1.33
C MET A 134 -8.16 0.99 0.17
N GLN A 135 -7.71 1.46 -1.00
CA GLN A 135 -8.56 1.56 -2.19
C GLN A 135 -8.96 0.17 -2.73
N ASP A 136 -8.01 -0.76 -2.83
CA ASP A 136 -8.27 -2.13 -3.28
C ASP A 136 -9.17 -2.91 -2.29
N ALA A 137 -9.01 -2.68 -0.97
CA ALA A 137 -9.87 -3.25 0.06
C ALA A 137 -11.32 -2.76 -0.06
N LYS A 138 -11.55 -1.43 -0.06
CA LYS A 138 -12.88 -0.83 -0.27
C LYS A 138 -13.50 -1.28 -1.60
N LEU A 139 -12.70 -1.49 -2.65
CA LEU A 139 -13.14 -2.04 -3.93
C LEU A 139 -13.57 -3.52 -3.87
N GLU A 140 -12.91 -4.38 -3.08
CA GLU A 140 -13.37 -5.75 -2.83
C GLU A 140 -14.63 -5.81 -1.96
N GLU A 141 -14.80 -4.90 -1.00
CA GLU A 141 -16.05 -4.78 -0.25
C GLU A 141 -17.22 -4.40 -1.15
N PHE A 142 -17.05 -3.40 -2.01
CA PHE A 142 -18.06 -3.04 -3.01
C PHE A 142 -18.39 -4.20 -3.96
N LYS A 143 -17.39 -4.99 -4.39
CA LYS A 143 -17.62 -6.23 -5.17
C LYS A 143 -18.39 -7.29 -4.36
N LYS A 144 -18.09 -7.48 -3.07
CA LYS A 144 -18.80 -8.42 -2.16
C LYS A 144 -20.25 -7.99 -1.94
N GLN A 145 -20.50 -6.71 -1.64
CA GLN A 145 -21.84 -6.14 -1.51
C GLN A 145 -22.65 -6.31 -2.80
N ARG A 146 -22.09 -5.95 -3.97
CA ARG A 146 -22.75 -6.12 -5.27
C ARG A 146 -23.03 -7.58 -5.62
N ARG A 147 -22.19 -8.53 -5.17
CA ARG A 147 -22.46 -9.98 -5.26
C ARG A 147 -23.63 -10.40 -4.35
N LYS A 148 -23.73 -9.90 -3.11
CA LYS A 148 -24.89 -10.13 -2.22
C LYS A 148 -26.18 -9.60 -2.85
N ILE A 149 -26.20 -8.34 -3.30
CA ILE A 149 -27.37 -7.70 -3.95
C ILE A 149 -27.83 -8.50 -5.18
N LYS A 150 -26.90 -8.98 -6.02
CA LYS A 150 -27.24 -9.84 -7.16
C LYS A 150 -27.85 -11.18 -6.74
N LYS A 151 -27.31 -11.84 -5.70
CA LYS A 151 -27.90 -13.08 -5.19
C LYS A 151 -29.31 -12.86 -4.64
N ASN A 152 -29.52 -11.79 -3.86
CA ASN A 152 -30.84 -11.47 -3.27
C ASN A 152 -31.88 -11.14 -4.34
N ARG A 153 -31.52 -10.41 -5.42
CA ARG A 153 -32.42 -10.19 -6.56
C ARG A 153 -32.80 -11.48 -7.29
N VAL A 154 -31.87 -12.45 -7.41
CA VAL A 154 -32.19 -13.77 -7.99
C VAL A 154 -33.14 -14.56 -7.07
N SER A 155 -32.92 -14.57 -5.75
CA SER A 155 -33.83 -15.29 -4.83
C SER A 155 -35.23 -14.67 -4.73
N ILE A 156 -35.36 -13.34 -4.89
CA ILE A 156 -36.67 -12.67 -4.99
C ILE A 156 -37.38 -13.10 -6.27
N ASN A 157 -36.70 -13.08 -7.42
CA ASN A 157 -37.29 -13.52 -8.69
C ASN A 157 -37.71 -15.01 -8.69
N PHE A 158 -37.11 -15.85 -7.84
CA PHE A 158 -37.51 -17.25 -7.65
C PHE A 158 -38.63 -17.49 -6.62
N ARG A 159 -39.12 -16.44 -5.93
CA ARG A 159 -40.30 -16.52 -5.04
C ARG A 159 -41.45 -15.57 -5.42
N GLY A 160 -41.23 -14.62 -6.34
CA GLY A 160 -42.21 -13.61 -6.79
C GLY A 160 -43.04 -14.00 -8.01
N GLY A 161 -43.74 -15.15 -7.96
CA GLY A 161 -44.49 -15.69 -9.09
C GLY A 161 -45.84 -15.02 -9.41
N GLN A 162 -45.90 -13.70 -9.65
CA GLN A 162 -47.04 -13.05 -10.32
C GLN A 162 -46.77 -11.59 -10.78
N PRO A 163 -46.85 -11.26 -12.08
CA PRO A 163 -46.69 -9.88 -12.57
C PRO A 163 -48.02 -9.12 -12.56
N LYS A 164 -48.41 -8.52 -11.43
CA LYS A 164 -49.61 -7.65 -11.36
C LYS A 164 -49.38 -6.32 -12.08
N LYS A 165 -49.87 -6.22 -13.31
CA LYS A 165 -50.05 -4.96 -14.05
C LYS A 165 -51.14 -4.12 -13.37
N VAL A 166 -50.84 -2.87 -13.02
CA VAL A 166 -51.81 -1.82 -12.66
C VAL A 166 -51.35 -0.52 -13.35
N PRO A 167 -52.23 0.28 -13.98
CA PRO A 167 -51.82 1.16 -15.08
C PRO A 167 -51.48 2.62 -14.71
N LEU A 168 -50.71 3.27 -15.58
CA LEU A 168 -50.53 4.72 -15.65
C LEU A 168 -51.78 5.43 -16.19
N LYS A 169 -52.41 6.26 -15.35
CA LYS A 169 -53.32 7.41 -15.64
C LYS A 169 -53.94 7.85 -14.30
N SER A 170 -54.28 9.11 -13.99
CA SER A 170 -53.95 10.42 -14.58
C SER A 170 -54.72 11.51 -13.80
N LYS A 171 -54.07 12.60 -13.35
CA LYS A 171 -54.63 13.98 -13.30
C LYS A 171 -53.62 14.99 -12.76
N LYS A 172 -53.60 16.18 -13.36
CA LYS A 172 -53.11 17.44 -12.76
C LYS A 172 -54.34 18.25 -12.30
N ILE A 173 -54.14 19.28 -11.46
CA ILE A 173 -54.67 20.68 -11.54
C ILE A 173 -54.70 21.31 -10.12
N ALA A 174 -54.32 22.60 -10.02
CA ALA A 174 -54.44 23.53 -8.87
C ALA A 174 -53.73 23.13 -7.54
N SER A 175 -52.83 23.91 -6.91
CA SER A 175 -52.86 25.31 -6.39
C SER A 175 -53.88 25.54 -5.27
N SER A 176 -53.57 26.10 -4.09
CA SER A 176 -52.31 26.56 -3.43
C SER A 176 -52.64 26.78 -1.91
N HIS A 177 -51.91 27.43 -0.98
CA HIS A 177 -50.71 28.29 -0.93
C HIS A 177 -50.17 28.34 0.55
N VAL A 178 -49.16 29.20 0.85
CA VAL A 178 -48.75 29.74 2.18
C VAL A 178 -47.98 28.82 3.16
N ASP A 179 -46.65 28.99 3.15
CA ASP A 179 -45.74 29.42 4.25
C ASP A 179 -45.44 28.60 5.55
N ASP A 180 -44.25 28.96 6.09
CA ASP A 180 -43.61 28.75 7.40
C ASP A 180 -43.30 27.35 8.00
N ARG A 181 -42.09 26.87 7.64
CA ARG A 181 -40.91 26.70 8.52
C ARG A 181 -41.09 26.26 10.00
N ASN A 182 -40.44 25.13 10.30
CA ASN A 182 -39.81 24.74 11.58
C ASN A 182 -40.78 24.52 12.78
N ASN A 183 -40.77 23.37 13.45
CA ASN A 183 -39.59 22.73 14.05
C ASN A 183 -39.74 21.21 14.29
N ASP A 184 -38.63 20.58 14.67
CA ASP A 184 -38.46 19.32 15.44
C ASP A 184 -38.82 17.92 14.86
N GLU A 185 -37.77 17.10 14.83
CA GLU A 185 -37.63 15.63 14.95
C GLU A 185 -38.76 14.67 14.56
N SER A 186 -38.53 13.81 13.55
CA SER A 186 -38.05 12.41 13.76
C SER A 186 -38.18 11.50 12.51
N SER A 187 -37.49 10.34 12.57
CA SER A 187 -37.63 9.14 11.71
C SER A 187 -37.08 9.13 10.27
N ASP A 188 -36.44 8.01 9.94
CA ASP A 188 -36.19 7.38 8.63
C ASP A 188 -36.13 8.25 7.36
N SER A 189 -34.94 8.80 7.10
CA SER A 189 -34.51 9.05 5.72
C SER A 189 -33.87 7.78 5.13
N ASP A 190 -34.62 7.13 4.25
CA ASP A 190 -34.27 5.88 3.57
C ASP A 190 -32.89 6.00 2.87
N VAL A 191 -31.89 5.25 3.35
CA VAL A 191 -30.47 5.38 2.90
C VAL A 191 -30.29 4.75 1.51
N SER A 192 -30.78 5.47 0.50
CA SER A 192 -30.48 5.24 -0.90
C SER A 192 -28.96 5.21 -1.09
N PRO A 193 -28.37 4.12 -1.62
CA PRO A 193 -26.92 4.00 -1.71
C PRO A 193 -26.33 5.15 -2.56
N PRO A 194 -25.27 5.83 -2.09
CA PRO A 194 -24.65 6.92 -2.84
C PRO A 194 -24.15 6.45 -4.22
N ASN A 195 -24.05 7.41 -5.14
CA ASN A 195 -23.97 7.18 -6.58
C ASN A 195 -22.82 6.24 -7.05
N ASN A 196 -22.97 5.75 -8.28
CA ASN A 196 -22.10 4.75 -8.91
C ASN A 196 -20.68 5.26 -9.27
N ASP A 197 -20.21 6.33 -8.64
CA ASP A 197 -19.12 7.15 -9.13
C ASP A 197 -17.74 6.58 -8.73
N PRO A 198 -16.85 6.29 -9.69
CA PRO A 198 -15.48 5.89 -9.38
C PRO A 198 -14.68 6.95 -8.61
N ASP A 199 -15.13 8.21 -8.67
CA ASP A 199 -14.30 9.37 -8.33
C ASP A 199 -14.11 9.56 -6.81
N TYR A 200 -15.06 9.10 -5.99
CA TYR A 200 -14.85 9.01 -4.52
C TYR A 200 -13.63 8.14 -4.17
N PHE A 201 -13.40 7.05 -4.92
CA PHE A 201 -12.21 6.21 -4.77
C PHE A 201 -10.96 6.87 -5.38
N VAL A 202 -11.09 7.73 -6.38
CA VAL A 202 -9.97 8.50 -6.97
C VAL A 202 -9.44 9.54 -5.98
N ASN A 203 -10.33 10.23 -5.26
CA ASN A 203 -9.96 11.30 -4.32
C ASN A 203 -8.95 10.85 -3.26
N HIS A 204 -9.11 9.67 -2.67
CA HIS A 204 -8.17 9.12 -1.69
C HIS A 204 -6.74 8.97 -2.26
N LEU A 205 -6.58 8.49 -3.49
CA LEU A 205 -5.28 8.44 -4.16
C LEU A 205 -4.78 9.84 -4.58
N LEU A 206 -5.68 10.75 -4.93
CA LEU A 206 -5.32 12.09 -5.37
C LEU A 206 -4.72 12.93 -4.23
N ASN A 207 -5.20 12.74 -3.00
CA ASN A 207 -4.63 13.33 -1.80
C ASN A 207 -3.15 12.94 -1.64
N VAL A 208 -2.84 11.64 -1.76
CA VAL A 208 -1.48 11.06 -1.58
C VAL A 208 -0.55 11.31 -2.78
N ARG A 209 -1.00 12.03 -3.81
CA ARG A 209 -0.21 12.36 -5.02
C ARG A 209 1.05 13.19 -4.72
N HIS A 210 1.05 14.02 -3.66
CA HIS A 210 2.22 14.85 -3.33
C HIS A 210 3.42 14.01 -2.89
N PHE A 211 3.21 13.00 -2.03
CA PHE A 211 4.22 11.99 -1.69
C PHE A 211 4.82 11.32 -2.94
N LEU A 212 3.99 10.91 -3.91
CA LEU A 212 4.49 10.31 -5.14
C LEU A 212 5.32 11.30 -5.99
N MET A 213 4.95 12.58 -6.01
CA MET A 213 5.74 13.60 -6.72
C MET A 213 7.08 13.87 -6.05
N ALA A 214 7.14 13.88 -4.71
CA ALA A 214 8.39 13.98 -3.97
C ALA A 214 9.31 12.77 -4.26
N LEU A 215 8.78 11.54 -4.20
CA LEU A 215 9.50 10.33 -4.61
C LEU A 215 10.01 10.43 -6.06
N GLN A 216 9.16 10.84 -7.01
CA GLN A 216 9.56 10.99 -8.42
C GLN A 216 10.59 12.10 -8.69
N THR A 217 10.76 13.03 -7.74
CA THR A 217 11.71 14.14 -7.81
C THR A 217 13.06 13.72 -7.20
N HIS A 218 13.06 13.30 -5.94
CA HIS A 218 14.29 13.01 -5.18
C HIS A 218 14.77 11.57 -5.35
N ALA A 219 13.85 10.59 -5.33
CA ALA A 219 14.13 9.15 -5.52
C ALA A 219 13.90 8.67 -6.97
N SER A 220 14.10 9.53 -7.96
CA SER A 220 13.81 9.22 -9.37
C SER A 220 14.57 7.99 -9.92
N ASN A 221 15.76 7.70 -9.38
CA ASN A 221 16.63 6.58 -9.72
C ASN A 221 16.32 5.27 -8.96
N ASP A 222 15.36 5.28 -8.03
CA ASP A 222 14.93 4.08 -7.31
C ASP A 222 13.88 3.28 -8.11
N ILE A 223 13.99 1.96 -8.08
CA ILE A 223 13.08 1.04 -8.78
C ILE A 223 11.73 0.95 -8.03
N GLU A 224 11.73 0.97 -6.69
CA GLU A 224 10.50 0.85 -5.88
C GLU A 224 9.57 2.04 -6.15
N THR A 225 10.13 3.25 -6.18
CA THR A 225 9.48 4.50 -6.61
C THR A 225 8.79 4.37 -7.97
N GLN A 226 9.43 3.76 -8.97
CA GLN A 226 8.81 3.57 -10.29
C GLN A 226 7.73 2.46 -10.29
N ILE A 227 7.85 1.44 -9.44
CA ILE A 227 6.82 0.40 -9.28
C ILE A 227 5.58 0.98 -8.58
N LEU A 228 5.75 1.70 -7.46
CA LEU A 228 4.68 2.40 -6.75
C LEU A 228 3.98 3.42 -7.66
N SER A 229 4.75 4.14 -8.48
CA SER A 229 4.20 5.01 -9.53
C SER A 229 3.30 4.23 -10.50
N TYR A 230 3.77 3.11 -11.04
CA TYR A 230 2.96 2.25 -11.90
C TYR A 230 1.68 1.77 -11.22
N GLU A 231 1.77 1.32 -9.96
CA GLU A 231 0.63 0.75 -9.24
C GLU A 231 -0.45 1.78 -8.94
N MET A 232 -0.07 3.00 -8.55
CA MET A 232 -0.98 4.14 -8.39
C MET A 232 -1.60 4.54 -9.73
N TYR A 233 -0.80 4.69 -10.80
CA TYR A 233 -1.31 5.04 -12.13
C TYR A 233 -2.18 3.94 -12.76
N SER A 234 -2.01 2.68 -12.34
CA SER A 234 -2.86 1.54 -12.70
C SER A 234 -4.28 1.71 -12.15
N ARG A 235 -4.42 2.02 -10.85
CA ARG A 235 -5.72 2.28 -10.23
C ARG A 235 -6.36 3.57 -10.78
N LEU A 236 -5.56 4.62 -10.99
CA LEU A 236 -5.99 5.87 -11.67
C LEU A 236 -6.22 5.72 -13.19
N ARG A 237 -5.98 4.54 -13.77
CA ARG A 237 -6.18 4.21 -15.20
C ARG A 237 -5.50 5.19 -16.17
N ARG A 238 -4.26 5.62 -15.89
CA ARG A 238 -3.49 6.54 -16.75
C ARG A 238 -2.40 5.79 -17.55
N PRO A 239 -2.73 5.18 -18.71
CA PRO A 239 -1.85 4.22 -19.39
C PRO A 239 -0.52 4.80 -19.88
N LEU A 240 -0.48 6.10 -20.24
CA LEU A 240 0.76 6.78 -20.63
C LEU A 240 1.74 6.89 -19.44
N LEU A 241 1.24 7.19 -18.25
CA LEU A 241 2.06 7.27 -17.04
C LEU A 241 2.48 5.88 -16.56
N MET A 242 1.59 4.87 -16.64
CA MET A 242 1.95 3.46 -16.42
C MET A 242 3.11 3.02 -17.33
N MET A 243 3.03 3.34 -18.64
CA MET A 243 4.10 3.05 -19.60
C MET A 243 5.39 3.81 -19.24
N GLN A 244 5.29 5.10 -18.93
CA GLN A 244 6.43 5.93 -18.56
C GLN A 244 7.17 5.39 -17.32
N SER A 245 6.44 4.99 -16.27
CA SER A 245 7.02 4.40 -15.05
C SER A 245 7.77 3.11 -15.34
N LEU A 246 7.21 2.18 -16.13
CA LEU A 246 7.92 0.94 -16.48
C LEU A 246 9.13 1.18 -17.41
N LEU A 247 9.06 2.18 -18.30
CA LEU A 247 10.21 2.57 -19.12
C LEU A 247 11.30 3.28 -18.30
N LYS A 248 10.95 4.05 -17.27
CA LYS A 248 11.91 4.58 -16.28
C LYS A 248 12.55 3.44 -15.47
N ALA A 249 11.74 2.57 -14.87
CA ALA A 249 12.23 1.44 -14.08
C ALA A 249 13.21 0.55 -14.85
N ARG A 250 12.90 0.27 -16.12
CA ARG A 250 13.75 -0.52 -17.03
C ARG A 250 15.06 0.17 -17.45
N ARG A 251 15.17 1.50 -17.32
CA ARG A 251 16.44 2.22 -17.52
C ARG A 251 17.39 2.03 -16.33
N ILE A 252 16.84 1.88 -15.13
CA ILE A 252 17.60 1.62 -13.89
C ILE A 252 18.09 0.17 -13.90
N ASP A 253 17.17 -0.81 -13.97
CA ASP A 253 17.50 -2.23 -14.11
C ASP A 253 16.61 -2.88 -15.19
N LYS A 254 17.25 -3.55 -16.15
CA LYS A 254 16.61 -4.17 -17.32
C LYS A 254 15.97 -5.53 -17.03
N ASP A 255 16.37 -6.17 -15.93
CA ASP A 255 16.03 -7.55 -15.59
C ASP A 255 15.37 -7.67 -14.19
N HIS A 256 15.13 -6.57 -13.48
CA HIS A 256 14.55 -6.56 -12.13
C HIS A 256 13.25 -7.37 -11.99
N HIS A 257 13.16 -8.21 -10.97
CA HIS A 257 12.09 -9.21 -10.83
C HIS A 257 10.67 -8.62 -10.85
N SER A 258 10.45 -7.52 -10.12
CA SER A 258 9.14 -6.86 -10.03
C SER A 258 8.65 -6.19 -11.33
N LEU A 259 9.42 -6.19 -12.43
CA LEU A 259 8.99 -5.59 -13.70
C LEU A 259 8.09 -6.50 -14.54
N LEU A 260 8.14 -7.82 -14.32
CA LEU A 260 7.43 -8.79 -15.14
C LEU A 260 5.91 -8.64 -15.01
N VAL A 261 5.38 -8.69 -13.79
CA VAL A 261 3.94 -8.65 -13.52
C VAL A 261 3.31 -7.33 -14.00
N PRO A 262 3.86 -6.13 -13.70
CA PRO A 262 3.40 -4.87 -14.30
C PRO A 262 3.42 -4.84 -15.83
N SER A 263 4.44 -5.42 -16.46
CA SER A 263 4.56 -5.47 -17.93
C SER A 263 3.47 -6.34 -18.57
N VAL A 264 3.15 -7.48 -17.97
CA VAL A 264 2.07 -8.38 -18.40
C VAL A 264 0.69 -7.75 -18.10
N HIS A 265 0.51 -7.16 -16.92
CA HIS A 265 -0.71 -6.48 -16.51
C HIS A 265 -1.04 -5.28 -17.40
N LEU A 266 -0.05 -4.48 -17.80
CA LEU A 266 -0.23 -3.35 -18.70
C LEU A 266 -0.76 -3.79 -20.07
N ASN A 267 -0.17 -4.84 -20.66
CA ASN A 267 -0.61 -5.38 -21.94
C ASN A 267 -2.04 -5.94 -21.88
N LYS A 268 -2.33 -6.79 -20.88
CA LYS A 268 -3.67 -7.35 -20.66
C LYS A 268 -4.72 -6.24 -20.43
N SER A 269 -4.33 -5.15 -19.77
CA SER A 269 -5.19 -3.96 -19.58
C SER A 269 -5.42 -3.19 -20.89
N LEU A 270 -4.37 -2.94 -21.67
CA LEU A 270 -4.46 -2.25 -22.97
C LEU A 270 -5.37 -3.01 -23.95
N LEU A 271 -5.19 -4.33 -24.09
CA LEU A 271 -6.07 -5.18 -24.90
C LEU A 271 -7.52 -5.12 -24.42
N ARG A 272 -7.75 -5.18 -23.09
CA ARG A 272 -9.08 -5.10 -22.48
C ARG A 272 -9.74 -3.72 -22.58
N TRP A 273 -8.97 -2.65 -22.73
CA TRP A 273 -9.47 -1.29 -22.95
C TRP A 273 -9.77 -1.04 -24.44
N GLY A 274 -8.97 -1.61 -25.34
CA GLY A 274 -9.24 -1.62 -26.79
C GLY A 274 -10.53 -2.37 -27.12
N ALA A 275 -10.69 -3.61 -26.63
CA ALA A 275 -11.90 -4.43 -26.81
C ALA A 275 -13.16 -3.92 -26.07
N LYS A 276 -13.17 -2.64 -25.65
CA LYS A 276 -14.29 -1.94 -25.01
C LYS A 276 -14.38 -0.46 -25.45
N ASP A 277 -13.60 -0.05 -26.45
CA ASP A 277 -13.46 1.33 -26.97
C ASP A 277 -13.25 2.41 -25.88
N LYS A 278 -12.66 2.04 -24.74
CA LYS A 278 -12.38 2.96 -23.61
C LYS A 278 -11.11 3.79 -23.79
N LEU A 279 -10.39 3.59 -24.90
CA LEU A 279 -9.16 4.32 -25.23
C LEU A 279 -9.15 4.55 -26.75
N PRO A 280 -9.01 5.80 -27.25
CA PRO A 280 -8.99 6.07 -28.68
C PRO A 280 -7.92 5.24 -29.39
N GLN A 281 -8.29 4.60 -30.51
CA GLN A 281 -7.46 3.62 -31.21
C GLN A 281 -6.06 4.16 -31.57
N LYS A 282 -5.95 5.44 -31.95
CA LYS A 282 -4.65 6.12 -32.17
C LYS A 282 -3.75 6.11 -30.93
N LYS A 283 -4.30 6.36 -29.73
CA LYS A 283 -3.55 6.30 -28.45
C LYS A 283 -3.18 4.86 -28.10
N LEU A 284 -4.08 3.90 -28.34
CA LEU A 284 -3.82 2.47 -28.11
C LEU A 284 -2.68 1.95 -29.00
N ALA A 285 -2.67 2.29 -30.30
CA ALA A 285 -1.64 1.88 -31.24
C ALA A 285 -0.24 2.37 -30.79
N VAL A 286 -0.10 3.66 -30.48
CA VAL A 286 1.16 4.25 -29.98
C VAL A 286 1.62 3.56 -28.68
N LEU A 287 0.71 3.29 -27.75
CA LEU A 287 1.03 2.57 -26.51
C LEU A 287 1.47 1.12 -26.76
N LEU A 288 0.83 0.40 -27.69
CA LEU A 288 1.24 -0.95 -28.06
C LEU A 288 2.59 -0.98 -28.78
N GLU A 289 2.91 0.03 -29.59
CA GLU A 289 4.23 0.18 -30.20
C GLU A 289 5.32 0.52 -29.18
N MET A 290 5.08 1.48 -28.29
CA MET A 290 6.00 1.80 -27.19
C MET A 290 6.26 0.59 -26.29
N GLY A 291 5.20 -0.19 -26.00
CA GLY A 291 5.31 -1.45 -25.27
C GLY A 291 6.10 -2.51 -26.03
N ARG A 292 5.88 -2.68 -27.34
CA ARG A 292 6.59 -3.64 -28.21
C ARG A 292 8.07 -3.32 -28.34
N LYS A 293 8.40 -2.08 -28.74
CA LYS A 293 9.77 -1.57 -28.95
C LYS A 293 10.55 -1.49 -27.62
N GLY A 294 9.90 -1.01 -26.56
CA GLY A 294 10.46 -0.87 -25.22
C GLY A 294 10.41 -2.15 -24.40
N LEU A 295 9.26 -2.45 -23.79
CA LEU A 295 9.11 -3.49 -22.75
C LEU A 295 9.20 -4.93 -23.30
N TRP A 296 8.36 -5.27 -24.27
CA TRP A 296 8.09 -6.67 -24.64
C TRP A 296 9.05 -7.24 -25.70
N ARG A 297 9.92 -6.41 -26.29
CA ARG A 297 10.91 -6.80 -27.32
C ARG A 297 10.31 -7.62 -28.47
N ASN A 298 9.12 -7.23 -28.93
CA ASN A 298 8.28 -7.93 -29.93
C ASN A 298 7.85 -9.38 -29.60
N LYS A 299 8.17 -9.93 -28.42
CA LYS A 299 7.80 -11.30 -28.03
C LYS A 299 6.34 -11.44 -27.61
N SER A 300 5.79 -12.65 -27.70
CA SER A 300 4.54 -12.96 -26.98
C SER A 300 4.77 -12.94 -25.45
N MET A 301 3.69 -12.84 -24.68
CA MET A 301 3.81 -12.80 -23.22
C MET A 301 4.22 -14.13 -22.60
N GLU A 302 3.88 -15.24 -23.27
CA GLU A 302 4.31 -16.58 -22.83
C GLU A 302 5.80 -16.77 -23.10
N GLU A 303 6.31 -16.36 -24.27
CA GLU A 303 7.76 -16.30 -24.53
C GLU A 303 8.50 -15.42 -23.52
N LEU A 304 7.93 -14.25 -23.17
CA LEU A 304 8.55 -13.30 -22.25
C LEU A 304 8.72 -13.92 -20.85
N ILE A 305 7.66 -14.55 -20.32
CA ILE A 305 7.71 -15.29 -19.05
C ILE A 305 8.68 -16.49 -19.16
N ASN A 306 8.60 -17.29 -20.23
CA ASN A 306 9.46 -18.46 -20.41
C ASN A 306 10.95 -18.08 -20.51
N VAL A 307 11.29 -16.97 -21.16
CA VAL A 307 12.67 -16.45 -21.24
C VAL A 307 13.14 -15.94 -19.88
N PHE A 308 12.28 -15.23 -19.14
CA PHE A 308 12.58 -14.74 -17.79
C PHE A 308 12.82 -15.90 -16.81
N LEU A 309 11.96 -16.93 -16.83
CA LEU A 309 12.11 -18.13 -16.01
C LEU A 309 13.36 -18.95 -16.38
N ARG A 310 13.68 -19.10 -17.67
CA ARG A 310 14.93 -19.76 -18.12
C ARG A 310 16.18 -19.01 -17.65
N LYS A 311 16.14 -17.68 -17.60
CA LYS A 311 17.29 -16.85 -17.19
C LYS A 311 17.45 -16.75 -15.66
N HIS A 312 16.36 -16.68 -14.89
CA HIS A 312 16.39 -16.37 -13.46
C HIS A 312 15.75 -17.43 -12.54
N GLY A 313 15.33 -18.58 -13.06
CA GLY A 313 14.64 -19.65 -12.32
C GLY A 313 15.42 -20.34 -11.19
N LYS A 314 16.60 -19.82 -10.81
CA LYS A 314 17.33 -20.19 -9.59
C LYS A 314 17.10 -19.22 -8.43
N ASN A 315 16.32 -18.14 -8.56
CA ASN A 315 16.06 -17.17 -7.49
C ASN A 315 14.56 -17.12 -7.13
N LEU A 316 14.24 -17.24 -5.84
CA LEU A 316 12.86 -17.33 -5.34
C LEU A 316 11.98 -16.12 -5.70
N LEU A 317 12.53 -14.90 -5.68
CA LEU A 317 11.78 -13.69 -6.03
C LEU A 317 11.38 -13.66 -7.51
N TYR A 318 12.22 -14.22 -8.38
CA TYR A 318 11.95 -14.33 -9.82
C TYR A 318 10.97 -15.46 -10.12
N LEU A 319 11.03 -16.57 -9.37
CA LEU A 319 10.03 -17.63 -9.43
C LEU A 319 8.65 -17.15 -8.98
N LEU A 320 8.58 -16.33 -7.91
CA LEU A 320 7.33 -15.73 -7.42
C LEU A 320 6.70 -14.76 -8.44
N GLU A 321 7.46 -13.80 -8.97
CA GLU A 321 6.92 -12.85 -9.96
C GLU A 321 6.62 -13.54 -11.31
N GLY A 322 7.37 -14.60 -11.65
CA GLY A 322 7.05 -15.48 -12.77
C GLY A 322 5.74 -16.25 -12.59
N ALA A 323 5.50 -16.83 -11.41
CA ALA A 323 4.26 -17.51 -11.06
C ALA A 323 3.05 -16.57 -11.13
N LYS A 324 3.16 -15.38 -10.52
CA LYS A 324 2.12 -14.33 -10.61
C LYS A 324 1.80 -14.00 -12.07
N ALA A 325 2.81 -13.86 -12.92
CA ALA A 325 2.63 -13.57 -14.34
C ALA A 325 1.96 -14.71 -15.10
N LEU A 326 2.31 -15.98 -14.82
CA LEU A 326 1.64 -17.16 -15.39
C LEU A 326 0.15 -17.18 -15.05
N TYR A 327 -0.19 -17.05 -13.76
CA TYR A 327 -1.59 -17.04 -13.30
C TYR A 327 -2.38 -15.84 -13.85
N LEU A 328 -1.73 -14.68 -13.98
CA LEU A 328 -2.32 -13.48 -14.57
C LEU A 328 -2.68 -13.66 -16.05
N ILE A 329 -1.99 -14.49 -16.82
CA ILE A 329 -2.39 -14.87 -18.19
C ILE A 329 -3.42 -16.01 -18.15
N HIS A 330 -3.06 -17.11 -17.47
CA HIS A 330 -3.76 -18.40 -17.47
C HIS A 330 -4.27 -18.79 -16.08
N PRO A 331 -5.47 -18.34 -15.66
CA PRO A 331 -6.07 -18.72 -14.38
C PRO A 331 -6.25 -20.23 -14.17
N MET A 332 -6.34 -21.00 -15.26
CA MET A 332 -6.46 -22.47 -15.21
C MET A 332 -5.18 -23.15 -14.70
N LYS A 333 -3.99 -22.55 -14.88
CA LYS A 333 -2.70 -23.12 -14.45
C LYS A 333 -2.33 -22.70 -13.02
N LYS A 334 -3.32 -22.66 -12.13
CA LYS A 334 -3.19 -22.25 -10.72
C LYS A 334 -2.15 -23.11 -9.98
N GLU A 335 -2.25 -24.42 -10.10
CA GLU A 335 -1.37 -25.35 -9.41
C GLU A 335 0.09 -25.21 -9.84
N ASP A 336 0.36 -25.14 -11.15
CA ASP A 336 1.71 -24.96 -11.68
C ASP A 336 2.34 -23.66 -11.18
N ALA A 337 1.57 -22.57 -11.16
CA ALA A 337 2.02 -21.29 -10.62
C ALA A 337 2.35 -21.38 -9.11
N ILE A 338 1.51 -22.04 -8.31
CA ILE A 338 1.77 -22.22 -6.87
C ILE A 338 2.99 -23.12 -6.64
N ARG A 339 3.13 -24.23 -7.40
CA ARG A 339 4.30 -25.12 -7.34
C ARG A 339 5.60 -24.37 -7.68
N LEU A 340 5.56 -23.44 -8.64
CA LEU A 340 6.68 -22.58 -9.02
C LEU A 340 7.01 -21.55 -7.92
N ALA A 341 6.00 -20.86 -7.37
CA ALA A 341 6.18 -19.87 -6.31
C ALA A 341 6.69 -20.50 -4.99
N CYS A 342 6.27 -21.72 -4.68
CA CYS A 342 6.63 -22.45 -3.47
C CYS A 342 7.89 -23.32 -3.62
N TYR A 343 8.69 -23.13 -4.68
CA TYR A 343 9.85 -23.97 -4.96
C TYR A 343 11.03 -23.65 -4.02
N THR A 344 11.26 -24.55 -3.06
CA THR A 344 12.35 -24.49 -2.06
C THR A 344 13.39 -25.59 -2.29
N GLY A 345 13.77 -25.83 -3.55
CA GLY A 345 14.77 -26.84 -3.92
C GLY A 345 16.20 -26.44 -3.57
N GLN A 346 17.08 -27.44 -3.41
CA GLN A 346 18.52 -27.21 -3.23
C GLN A 346 19.09 -26.45 -4.44
N GLY A 347 19.89 -25.42 -4.18
CA GLY A 347 20.44 -24.53 -5.22
C GLY A 347 19.59 -23.29 -5.55
N THR A 348 18.50 -23.04 -4.82
CA THR A 348 17.80 -21.74 -4.86
C THR A 348 18.64 -20.65 -4.18
N LYS A 349 18.68 -19.45 -4.80
CA LYS A 349 19.31 -18.23 -4.29
C LYS A 349 18.26 -17.29 -3.69
N ASN A 350 18.68 -16.49 -2.70
CA ASN A 350 17.85 -15.57 -1.92
C ASN A 350 16.71 -16.29 -1.18
N LEU A 351 17.06 -17.41 -0.52
CA LEU A 351 16.16 -18.18 0.35
C LEU A 351 16.26 -17.61 1.77
N ASP A 352 15.74 -16.39 1.94
CA ASP A 352 15.82 -15.61 3.16
C ASP A 352 14.45 -15.60 3.86
N VAL A 353 14.43 -15.34 5.17
CA VAL A 353 13.16 -15.18 5.93
C VAL A 353 12.25 -14.15 5.26
N HIS A 354 12.80 -13.00 4.85
CA HIS A 354 12.04 -11.94 4.19
C HIS A 354 11.42 -12.37 2.84
N THR A 355 12.15 -13.12 2.00
CA THR A 355 11.63 -13.56 0.70
C THR A 355 10.57 -14.64 0.86
N CYS A 356 10.73 -15.55 1.83
CA CYS A 356 9.74 -16.58 2.16
C CYS A 356 8.48 -15.97 2.82
N SER A 357 8.62 -14.96 3.68
CA SER A 357 7.47 -14.20 4.21
C SER A 357 6.70 -13.50 3.09
N ARG A 358 7.39 -12.88 2.12
CA ARG A 358 6.73 -12.28 0.94
C ARG A 358 5.99 -13.30 0.08
N VAL A 359 6.49 -14.53 -0.10
CA VAL A 359 5.73 -15.60 -0.77
C VAL A 359 4.47 -15.96 0.03
N LEU A 360 4.58 -16.12 1.34
CA LEU A 360 3.44 -16.45 2.21
C LEU A 360 2.39 -15.32 2.25
N GLU A 361 2.82 -14.06 2.25
CA GLU A 361 1.94 -12.90 2.12
C GLU A 361 1.15 -12.91 0.80
N GLU A 362 1.78 -13.22 -0.33
CA GLU A 362 1.11 -13.24 -1.65
C GLU A 362 0.08 -14.38 -1.78
N LEU A 363 0.35 -15.52 -1.13
CA LEU A 363 -0.62 -16.61 -0.99
C LEU A 363 -1.81 -16.16 -0.12
N ASN A 364 -1.55 -15.51 1.02
CA ASN A 364 -2.58 -15.02 1.95
C ASN A 364 -3.40 -13.83 1.40
N LYS A 365 -2.80 -12.94 0.60
CA LYS A 365 -3.47 -11.85 -0.14
C LYS A 365 -4.41 -12.39 -1.23
N GLY A 366 -4.32 -13.68 -1.57
CA GLY A 366 -5.14 -14.32 -2.58
C GLY A 366 -4.73 -13.99 -4.01
N THR A 367 -3.46 -13.62 -4.24
CA THR A 367 -2.92 -13.28 -5.57
C THR A 367 -3.08 -14.44 -6.57
N PHE A 368 -3.13 -15.69 -6.07
CA PHE A 368 -3.37 -16.93 -6.82
C PHE A 368 -4.80 -17.49 -6.66
N GLY A 369 -5.73 -16.70 -6.13
CA GLY A 369 -7.06 -17.16 -5.67
C GLY A 369 -7.02 -17.74 -4.25
N PRO A 370 -8.03 -18.52 -3.82
CA PRO A 370 -8.04 -19.15 -2.50
C PRO A 370 -6.97 -20.27 -2.44
N CYS A 371 -5.97 -20.11 -1.56
CA CYS A 371 -4.78 -20.97 -1.50
C CYS A 371 -4.39 -21.37 -0.07
N ASN A 372 -5.36 -21.43 0.85
CA ASN A 372 -5.10 -21.56 2.29
C ASN A 372 -4.31 -22.84 2.63
N PHE A 373 -4.65 -23.96 1.98
CA PHE A 373 -3.99 -25.25 2.20
C PHE A 373 -2.54 -25.24 1.71
N GLU A 374 -2.31 -24.67 0.52
CA GLU A 374 -0.98 -24.53 -0.06
C GLU A 374 -0.11 -23.55 0.75
N ALA A 375 -0.72 -22.49 1.30
CA ALA A 375 -0.06 -21.54 2.20
C ALA A 375 0.38 -22.17 3.52
N ASP A 376 -0.46 -22.99 4.16
CA ASP A 376 -0.09 -23.69 5.40
C ASP A 376 0.95 -24.80 5.16
N LEU A 377 0.90 -25.48 4.00
CA LEU A 377 1.94 -26.44 3.60
C LEU A 377 3.28 -25.74 3.35
N TYR A 378 3.28 -24.57 2.71
CA TYR A 378 4.48 -23.75 2.54
C TYR A 378 5.01 -23.21 3.87
N ARG A 379 4.13 -22.68 4.75
CA ARG A 379 4.46 -22.24 6.11
C ARG A 379 5.17 -23.34 6.91
N LYS A 380 4.66 -24.58 6.90
CA LYS A 380 5.31 -25.72 7.57
C LYS A 380 6.73 -26.01 7.04
N LYS A 381 6.95 -25.89 5.73
CA LYS A 381 8.29 -26.00 5.12
C LYS A 381 9.22 -24.86 5.58
N CYS A 382 8.74 -23.63 5.59
CA CYS A 382 9.52 -22.47 6.04
C CYS A 382 9.83 -22.51 7.54
N SER A 383 8.93 -23.02 8.39
CA SER A 383 9.18 -23.24 9.81
C SER A 383 10.33 -24.23 10.05
N ASN A 384 10.35 -25.35 9.32
CA ASN A 384 11.45 -26.33 9.37
C ASN A 384 12.81 -25.74 8.94
N LEU A 385 12.82 -24.80 7.98
CA LEU A 385 14.02 -24.11 7.50
C LEU A 385 14.49 -23.00 8.46
N PHE A 386 13.55 -22.25 9.05
CA PHE A 386 13.82 -21.06 9.86
C PHE A 386 13.28 -21.20 11.28
N LYS A 387 13.84 -22.15 12.05
CA LYS A 387 13.41 -22.51 13.42
C LYS A 387 13.32 -21.35 14.43
N LEU A 388 14.01 -20.24 14.17
CA LEU A 388 14.02 -19.02 15.01
C LEU A 388 13.05 -17.94 14.51
N SER A 389 12.32 -18.15 13.42
CA SER A 389 11.47 -17.14 12.79
C SER A 389 10.02 -17.27 13.21
N THR A 390 9.55 -16.30 14.00
CA THR A 390 8.14 -16.17 14.39
C THR A 390 7.19 -15.99 13.20
N ALA A 391 7.67 -15.56 12.02
CA ALA A 391 6.84 -15.36 10.83
C ALA A 391 6.20 -16.65 10.28
N PHE A 392 6.76 -17.82 10.60
CA PHE A 392 6.27 -19.12 10.14
C PHE A 392 5.66 -19.99 11.25
N ASP A 393 5.73 -19.57 12.51
CA ASP A 393 5.14 -20.27 13.64
C ASP A 393 3.77 -19.67 14.02
N ILE A 394 2.74 -20.51 13.97
CA ILE A 394 1.36 -20.15 14.32
C ILE A 394 1.22 -19.98 15.85
N GLU A 395 2.03 -20.68 16.64
CA GLU A 395 1.98 -20.58 18.10
C GLU A 395 2.74 -19.37 18.62
N ALA A 396 3.97 -19.08 18.17
CA ALA A 396 4.67 -17.85 18.56
C ALA A 396 3.83 -16.59 18.29
N VAL A 397 3.20 -16.47 17.12
CA VAL A 397 2.31 -15.33 16.80
C VAL A 397 1.08 -15.27 17.69
N LYS A 398 0.54 -16.41 18.14
CA LYS A 398 -0.54 -16.45 19.13
C LYS A 398 -0.06 -16.08 20.53
N ARG A 399 1.08 -16.60 20.98
CA ARG A 399 1.65 -16.34 22.31
C ARG A 399 1.97 -14.87 22.51
N ILE A 400 2.57 -14.20 21.50
CA ILE A 400 2.77 -12.74 21.51
C ILE A 400 1.41 -12.04 21.70
N ARG A 401 0.42 -12.35 20.85
CA ARG A 401 -0.95 -11.80 20.95
C ARG A 401 -1.74 -12.18 22.19
N GLN A 402 -1.26 -13.14 22.98
CA GLN A 402 -1.83 -13.51 24.27
C GLN A 402 -1.11 -12.78 25.43
N GLN A 403 0.18 -12.45 25.28
CA GLN A 403 0.86 -11.53 26.18
C GLN A 403 0.27 -10.12 26.09
N ASP A 404 -0.04 -9.63 24.88
CA ASP A 404 -0.82 -8.38 24.66
C ASP A 404 -2.11 -8.34 25.50
N LEU A 405 -2.74 -9.51 25.68
CA LEU A 405 -4.04 -9.71 26.32
C LEU A 405 -3.95 -10.03 27.83
N MET A 406 -2.75 -10.28 28.36
CA MET A 406 -2.52 -10.45 29.81
C MET A 406 -1.88 -9.18 30.41
N MET A 407 -0.89 -8.60 29.73
CA MET A 407 -0.24 -7.33 30.13
C MET A 407 -1.22 -6.14 30.17
N THR A 408 -2.34 -6.22 29.45
CA THR A 408 -3.43 -5.22 29.52
C THR A 408 -4.30 -5.38 30.78
N PHE A 409 -4.40 -6.58 31.36
CA PHE A 409 -5.13 -6.81 32.62
C PHE A 409 -4.27 -6.53 33.86
N ASP A 410 -2.97 -6.85 33.84
CA ASP A 410 -2.00 -6.51 34.91
C ASP A 410 -1.81 -4.99 35.11
N SER A 411 -2.49 -4.14 34.32
CA SER A 411 -2.57 -2.68 34.52
C SER A 411 -3.82 -2.22 35.29
N ARG A 412 -4.56 -3.15 35.92
CA ARG A 412 -5.76 -2.89 36.73
C ARG A 412 -5.87 -3.78 37.98
N GLU A 413 -5.01 -3.57 38.95
CA GLU A 413 -5.34 -3.69 40.38
C GLU A 413 -4.56 -2.61 41.17
N PRO A 414 -5.03 -2.21 42.37
CA PRO A 414 -4.97 -0.81 42.84
C PRO A 414 -3.66 -0.34 43.49
#